data_AF-C7H4U8-F1
#
_entry.id   AF-C7H4U8-F1
#
_cell.length_a   1.000
_cell.length_b   1.000
_cell.length_c   1.000
_cell.angle_alpha   90.00
_cell.angle_beta   90.00
_cell.angle_gamma   90.00
#
_symmetry.space_group_name_H-M   'P 1'
#
loop_
_entity.id
_entity.type
_entity.pdbx_description
1 polymer ?
#
loop_
_entity_poly.entity_id
_entity_poly.type
_entity_poly.pdbx_seq_one_letter_code
_entity_poly.pdbx_strand_id
1 'polypeptide(L)'
;MGLTKHPDKPKGECVMEFRDKPMQNLIRIKEKEICKNVQELLLDGEQIVGAYKTVRDQAVFTTHRIFMVDMQGMTGTRQEIFVLPYRKILHYGIKTAGFGDPLQTSELTVCFADEHEAKFGFIGQDELLAVARAISRCIL
;
A
#
# COMPACT_ATOMS: atom_id res chain seq x y z
N MET A 1 2.63 -25.48 -18.51
CA MET A 1 3.33 -24.44 -17.74
C MET A 1 2.73 -24.45 -16.34
N GLY A 2 3.55 -24.71 -15.33
CA GLY A 2 3.13 -25.25 -14.04
C GLY A 2 2.35 -24.27 -13.18
N LEU A 3 1.19 -24.71 -12.72
CA LEU A 3 0.55 -24.19 -11.52
C LEU A 3 1.43 -24.65 -10.35
N THR A 4 2.27 -23.77 -9.80
CA THR A 4 2.88 -24.00 -8.50
C THR A 4 1.76 -23.97 -7.47
N LYS A 5 1.29 -25.16 -7.08
CA LYS A 5 0.48 -25.32 -5.88
C LYS A 5 1.31 -24.81 -4.71
N HIS A 6 0.79 -23.83 -3.98
CA HIS A 6 1.31 -23.52 -2.65
C HIS A 6 1.25 -24.80 -1.80
N PRO A 7 2.30 -25.15 -1.04
CA PRO A 7 2.27 -26.31 -0.15
C PRO A 7 1.16 -26.12 0.90
N ASP A 8 0.40 -27.18 1.17
CA ASP A 8 -0.61 -27.21 2.23
C ASP A 8 0.04 -26.81 3.57
N LYS A 9 -0.39 -25.68 4.14
CA LYS A 9 0.22 -25.12 5.35
C LYS A 9 -0.12 -25.96 6.58
N PRO A 10 0.85 -26.20 7.49
CA PRO A 10 0.59 -26.84 8.77
C PRO A 10 -0.35 -25.97 9.62
N LYS A 11 -1.44 -26.57 10.13
CA LYS A 11 -2.38 -25.92 11.06
C LYS A 11 -1.63 -25.54 12.34
N GLY A 12 -1.47 -24.23 12.59
CA GLY A 12 -1.01 -23.71 13.89
C GLY A 12 -0.05 -22.53 13.85
N GLU A 13 0.52 -22.19 12.69
CA GLU A 13 1.45 -21.06 12.58
C GLU A 13 0.71 -19.76 12.22
N CYS A 14 0.72 -18.78 13.14
CA CYS A 14 0.23 -17.42 12.88
C CYS A 14 1.33 -16.62 12.15
N VAL A 15 1.55 -16.97 10.87
CA VAL A 15 2.46 -16.23 9.98
C VAL A 15 1.64 -15.18 9.24
N MET A 16 2.06 -13.93 9.29
CA MET A 16 1.46 -12.87 8.47
C MET A 16 1.78 -13.17 7.00
N GLU A 17 0.74 -13.21 6.16
CA GLU A 17 0.89 -13.39 4.71
C GLU A 17 1.01 -12.02 4.04
N PHE A 18 1.96 -11.89 3.10
CA PHE A 18 2.02 -10.68 2.30
C PHE A 18 0.74 -10.53 1.48
N ARG A 19 0.26 -9.30 1.34
CA ARG A 19 -1.00 -9.03 0.69
C ARG A 19 -0.88 -9.14 -0.83
N ASP A 20 -1.45 -10.19 -1.41
CA ASP A 20 -1.52 -10.34 -2.88
C ASP A 20 -2.61 -9.48 -3.54
N LYS A 21 -3.65 -9.09 -2.78
CA LYS A 21 -4.81 -8.36 -3.31
C LYS A 21 -4.51 -6.86 -3.44
N PRO A 22 -4.74 -6.25 -4.63
CA PRO A 22 -4.53 -4.82 -4.82
C PRO A 22 -5.45 -3.98 -3.92
N MET A 23 -4.94 -2.86 -3.43
CA MET A 23 -5.72 -1.85 -2.71
C MET A 23 -6.36 -0.89 -3.71
N GLN A 24 -7.54 -1.23 -4.22
CA GLN A 24 -8.25 -0.43 -5.22
C GLN A 24 -9.18 0.61 -4.61
N ASN A 25 -9.54 1.61 -5.41
CA ASN A 25 -10.44 2.71 -5.02
C ASN A 25 -9.94 3.48 -3.79
N LEU A 26 -8.63 3.72 -3.73
CA LEU A 26 -8.01 4.52 -2.69
C LEU A 26 -8.49 5.97 -2.80
N ILE A 27 -9.12 6.41 -1.71
CA ILE A 27 -9.62 7.77 -1.54
C ILE A 27 -8.75 8.45 -0.49
N ARG A 28 -8.32 9.68 -0.79
CA ARG A 28 -7.49 10.47 0.13
C ARG A 28 -8.25 10.77 1.42
N ILE A 29 -7.54 10.69 2.53
CA ILE A 29 -8.04 11.02 3.87
C ILE A 29 -7.20 12.13 4.51
N LYS A 30 -7.78 12.78 5.52
CA LYS A 30 -7.07 13.74 6.36
C LYS A 30 -6.15 13.01 7.33
N GLU A 31 -5.04 13.62 7.75
CA GLU A 31 -4.08 12.99 8.66
C GLU A 31 -4.70 12.55 9.99
N LYS A 32 -5.68 13.29 10.49
CA LYS A 32 -6.44 12.93 11.70
C LYS A 32 -7.27 11.64 11.57
N GLU A 33 -7.47 11.13 10.35
CA GLU A 33 -8.19 9.88 10.08
C GLU A 33 -7.24 8.68 9.91
N ILE A 34 -5.93 8.91 9.92
CA ILE A 34 -4.93 7.85 9.90
C ILE A 34 -5.06 7.04 11.19
N CYS A 35 -4.94 5.71 11.10
CA CYS A 35 -5.03 4.87 12.29
C CYS A 35 -3.94 5.24 13.31
N LYS A 36 -4.30 5.20 14.59
CA LYS A 36 -3.42 5.64 15.70
C LYS A 36 -2.08 4.91 15.71
N ASN A 37 -2.10 3.60 15.45
CA ASN A 37 -0.88 2.78 15.40
C ASN A 37 0.11 3.26 14.33
N VAL A 38 -0.36 3.70 13.16
CA VAL A 38 0.54 4.29 12.15
C VAL A 38 1.11 5.62 12.63
N GLN A 39 0.29 6.48 13.27
CA GLN A 39 0.77 7.75 13.81
C GLN A 39 1.86 7.55 14.88
N GLU A 40 1.70 6.55 15.76
CA GLU A 40 2.68 6.21 16.79
C GLU A 40 3.97 5.58 16.22
N LEU A 41 3.90 5.02 15.01
CA LEU A 41 5.05 4.42 14.33
C LEU A 41 5.89 5.42 13.52
N LEU A 42 5.41 6.65 13.30
CA LEU A 42 6.15 7.68 12.57
C LEU A 42 7.44 8.06 13.32
N LEU A 43 8.54 8.19 12.57
CA LEU A 43 9.81 8.66 13.13
C LEU A 43 9.88 10.18 13.20
N ASP A 44 10.79 10.69 14.01
CA ASP A 44 11.10 12.12 14.05
C ASP A 44 11.52 12.62 12.66
N GLY A 45 10.85 13.66 12.17
CA GLY A 45 11.09 14.22 10.84
C GLY A 45 10.50 13.42 9.67
N GLU A 46 9.86 12.27 9.93
CA GLU A 46 9.09 11.53 8.92
C GLU A 46 7.78 12.28 8.62
N GLN A 47 7.58 12.65 7.35
CA GLN A 47 6.41 13.43 6.93
C GLN A 47 5.46 12.57 6.09
N ILE A 48 4.16 12.79 6.25
CA ILE A 48 3.13 12.14 5.42
C ILE A 48 3.08 12.83 4.06
N VAL A 49 3.23 12.05 3.00
CA VAL A 49 3.06 12.49 1.60
C VAL A 49 1.60 12.39 1.20
N GLY A 50 0.97 11.26 1.55
CA GLY A 50 -0.42 11.00 1.25
C GLY A 50 -0.94 9.84 2.11
N ALA A 51 -2.16 9.98 2.60
CA ALA A 51 -2.87 8.93 3.31
C ALA A 51 -4.18 8.64 2.60
N TYR A 52 -4.48 7.36 2.44
CA TYR A 52 -5.60 6.89 1.64
C TYR A 52 -6.29 5.73 2.36
N LYS A 53 -7.59 5.58 2.10
CA LYS A 53 -8.35 4.42 2.55
C LYS A 53 -9.11 3.77 1.41
N THR A 54 -9.30 2.47 1.54
CA THR A 54 -10.38 1.75 0.89
C THR A 54 -11.61 1.75 1.83
N VAL A 55 -12.61 0.92 1.53
CA VAL A 55 -13.74 0.69 2.44
C VAL A 55 -13.29 0.14 3.81
N ARG A 56 -12.17 -0.60 3.85
CA ARG A 56 -11.69 -1.27 5.06
C ARG A 56 -10.28 -0.89 5.46
N ASP A 57 -9.39 -0.74 4.49
CA ASP A 57 -7.95 -0.74 4.72
C ASP A 57 -7.37 0.67 4.52
N GLN A 58 -6.17 0.92 5.05
CA GLN A 58 -5.46 2.18 4.83
C GLN A 58 -4.10 1.95 4.19
N ALA A 59 -3.70 2.87 3.31
CA ALA A 59 -2.36 2.99 2.78
C ALA A 59 -1.83 4.38 3.10
N VAL A 60 -0.69 4.47 3.79
CA VAL A 60 -0.06 5.74 4.15
C VAL A 60 1.34 5.78 3.57
N PHE A 61 1.59 6.77 2.72
CA PHE A 61 2.87 7.02 2.09
C PHE A 61 3.55 8.16 2.84
N THR A 62 4.76 7.93 3.29
CA THR A 62 5.57 8.93 4.00
C THR A 62 6.78 9.33 3.17
N THR A 63 7.70 10.11 3.75
CA THR A 63 9.01 10.37 3.15
C THR A 63 9.98 9.18 3.24
N HIS A 64 9.60 8.08 3.91
CA HIS A 64 10.52 6.96 4.20
C HIS A 64 9.99 5.59 3.73
N ARG A 65 8.66 5.39 3.77
CA ARG A 65 8.05 4.06 3.66
C ARG A 65 6.58 4.15 3.30
N ILE A 66 6.03 2.99 2.91
CA ILE A 66 4.59 2.76 2.79
C ILE A 66 4.14 1.98 4.03
N PHE A 67 3.08 2.42 4.68
CA PHE A 67 2.31 1.61 5.62
C PHE A 67 1.09 1.05 4.90
N MET A 68 0.89 -0.26 4.97
CA MET A 68 -0.37 -0.91 4.57
C MET A 68 -1.04 -1.47 5.82
N VAL A 69 -2.24 -1.00 6.10
CA VAL A 69 -3.01 -1.37 7.28
C VAL A 69 -4.20 -2.20 6.83
N ASP A 70 -4.17 -3.50 7.13
CA ASP A 70 -5.28 -4.41 6.94
C ASP A 70 -6.13 -4.45 8.21
N MET A 71 -7.39 -4.02 8.09
CA MET A 71 -8.33 -4.01 9.22
C MET A 71 -9.06 -5.36 9.29
N GLN A 72 -8.76 -6.14 10.32
CA GLN A 72 -9.29 -7.49 10.52
C GLN A 72 -10.43 -7.55 11.55
N GLY A 73 -11.26 -8.58 11.38
CA GLY A 73 -12.41 -8.86 12.23
C GLY A 73 -13.62 -7.97 11.92
N MET A 74 -14.78 -8.27 12.52
CA MET A 74 -16.03 -7.53 12.24
C MET A 74 -15.95 -6.06 12.69
N THR A 75 -15.23 -5.79 13.78
CA THR A 75 -15.08 -4.44 14.35
C THR A 75 -13.93 -3.65 13.73
N GLY A 76 -13.05 -4.29 12.94
CA GLY A 76 -11.84 -3.66 12.40
C GLY A 76 -10.81 -3.24 13.46
N THR A 77 -10.94 -3.72 14.70
CA THR A 77 -10.06 -3.31 15.81
C THR A 77 -8.71 -4.01 15.77
N ARG A 78 -8.65 -5.22 15.20
CA ARG A 78 -7.39 -5.91 14.97
C ARG A 78 -6.79 -5.38 13.68
N GLN A 79 -5.52 -4.98 13.73
CA GLN A 79 -4.82 -4.39 12.60
C GLN A 79 -3.58 -5.21 12.30
N GLU A 80 -3.37 -5.56 11.03
CA GLU A 80 -2.08 -6.01 10.54
C GLU A 80 -1.45 -4.88 9.74
N ILE A 81 -0.24 -4.47 10.15
CA ILE A 81 0.44 -3.31 9.59
C ILE A 81 1.72 -3.79 8.92
N PHE A 82 1.75 -3.69 7.60
CA PHE A 82 2.96 -3.91 6.81
C PHE A 82 3.69 -2.58 6.64
N VAL A 83 4.98 -2.60 6.95
CA VAL A 83 5.88 -1.46 6.77
C VAL A 83 6.82 -1.79 5.62
N LEU A 84 6.73 -1.02 4.53
CA LEU A 84 7.47 -1.25 3.30
C LEU A 84 8.45 -0.08 3.07
N PRO A 85 9.72 -0.22 3.49
CA PRO A 85 10.72 0.84 3.35
C PRO A 85 11.06 1.10 1.89
N TYR A 86 11.18 2.38 1.50
CA TYR A 86 11.54 2.73 0.13
C TYR A 86 12.88 2.17 -0.31
N ARG A 87 13.86 2.06 0.61
CA ARG A 87 15.17 1.44 0.34
C ARG A 87 15.13 -0.02 -0.11
N LYS A 88 13.98 -0.70 0.02
CA LYS A 88 13.79 -2.10 -0.36
C LYS A 88 12.99 -2.26 -1.66
N ILE A 89 12.54 -1.16 -2.25
CA ILE A 89 11.89 -1.16 -3.56
C ILE A 89 12.97 -1.35 -4.62
N LEU A 90 12.80 -2.34 -5.50
CA LEU A 90 13.66 -2.53 -6.67
C LEU A 90 13.25 -1.60 -7.81
N HIS A 91 11.95 -1.57 -8.10
CA HIS A 91 11.37 -0.69 -9.10
C HIS A 91 9.89 -0.47 -8.79
N TYR A 92 9.30 0.53 -9.45
CA TYR A 92 7.87 0.74 -9.44
C TYR A 92 7.38 1.06 -10.85
N GLY A 93 6.10 0.77 -11.11
CA GLY A 93 5.42 1.10 -12.34
C GLY A 93 4.16 1.91 -12.04
N ILE A 94 3.79 2.79 -12.96
CA ILE A 94 2.54 3.53 -12.88
C ILE A 94 1.68 3.25 -14.12
N LYS A 95 0.37 3.15 -13.92
CA LYS A 95 -0.63 3.02 -14.97
C LYS A 95 -1.64 4.15 -14.78
N THR A 96 -1.68 5.09 -15.72
CA THR A 96 -2.63 6.21 -15.67
C THR A 96 -4.01 5.80 -16.15
N ALA A 97 -5.04 6.51 -15.70
CA ALA A 97 -6.38 6.34 -16.24
C ALA A 97 -6.41 6.78 -17.72
N GLY A 98 -7.14 6.03 -18.56
CA GLY A 98 -7.32 6.35 -19.97
C GLY A 98 -8.51 7.28 -20.20
N PHE A 99 -8.54 7.94 -21.37
CA PHE A 99 -9.70 8.71 -21.80
C PHE A 99 -10.95 7.80 -21.87
N GLY A 100 -12.02 8.16 -21.18
CA GLY A 100 -13.27 7.39 -21.13
C GLY A 100 -13.32 6.24 -20.12
N ASP A 101 -12.33 6.11 -19.22
CA ASP A 101 -12.43 5.15 -18.09
C ASP A 101 -13.57 5.59 -17.14
N PRO A 102 -14.62 4.76 -16.96
CA PRO A 102 -15.74 5.07 -16.09
C PRO A 102 -15.34 5.27 -14.62
N LEU A 103 -14.25 4.63 -14.18
CA LEU A 103 -13.79 4.66 -12.79
C LEU A 103 -12.62 5.64 -12.58
N GLN A 104 -12.01 6.14 -13.66
CA GLN A 104 -10.80 6.98 -13.64
C GLN A 104 -9.71 6.45 -12.69
N THR A 105 -9.53 5.13 -12.70
CA THR A 105 -8.62 4.47 -11.75
C THR A 105 -7.23 4.40 -12.31
N SER A 106 -6.28 4.96 -11.57
CA SER A 106 -4.86 4.89 -11.88
C SER A 106 -4.16 4.00 -10.87
N GLU A 107 -3.12 3.28 -11.25
CA GLU A 107 -2.48 2.26 -10.41
C GLU A 107 -0.99 2.52 -10.25
N LEU A 108 -0.50 2.37 -9.02
CA LEU A 108 0.91 2.23 -8.68
C LEU A 108 1.19 0.76 -8.37
N THR A 109 2.20 0.18 -9.01
CA THR A 109 2.76 -1.12 -8.64
C THR A 109 4.16 -0.92 -8.08
N VAL A 110 4.45 -1.45 -6.89
CA VAL A 110 5.74 -1.40 -6.23
C VAL A 110 6.29 -2.82 -6.11
N CYS A 111 7.49 -3.05 -6.65
CA CYS A 111 8.12 -4.37 -6.69
C CYS A 111 9.30 -4.42 -5.72
N PHE A 112 9.34 -5.46 -4.89
CA PHE A 112 10.35 -5.66 -3.85
C PHE A 112 11.34 -6.75 -4.24
N ALA A 113 12.48 -6.80 -3.53
CA ALA A 113 13.57 -7.72 -3.83
C ALA A 113 13.25 -9.19 -3.56
N ASP A 114 12.21 -9.45 -2.78
CA ASP A 114 11.72 -10.77 -2.40
C ASP A 114 10.56 -11.24 -3.28
N GLU A 115 10.46 -10.70 -4.50
CA GLU A 115 9.44 -11.03 -5.53
C GLU A 115 8.00 -10.61 -5.17
N HIS A 116 7.77 -10.01 -4.01
CA HIS A 116 6.46 -9.45 -3.67
C HIS A 116 6.15 -8.18 -4.45
N GLU A 117 4.87 -7.98 -4.75
CA GLU A 117 4.34 -6.78 -5.39
C GLU A 117 3.22 -6.16 -4.54
N ALA A 118 3.31 -4.86 -4.27
CA ALA A 118 2.19 -4.10 -3.70
C ALA A 118 1.53 -3.23 -4.77
N LYS A 119 0.21 -3.30 -4.87
CA LYS A 119 -0.59 -2.59 -5.89
C LYS A 119 -1.59 -1.64 -5.24
N PHE A 120 -1.58 -0.38 -5.68
CA PHE A 120 -2.38 0.71 -5.14
C PHE A 120 -3.15 1.41 -6.26
N GLY A 121 -4.47 1.23 -6.30
CA GLY A 121 -5.36 1.86 -7.26
C GLY A 121 -6.02 3.12 -6.69
N PHE A 122 -5.70 4.27 -7.25
CA PHE A 122 -6.18 5.59 -6.84
C PHE A 122 -7.36 6.06 -7.69
N ILE A 123 -8.31 6.74 -7.07
CA ILE A 123 -9.31 7.53 -7.78
C ILE A 123 -8.68 8.88 -8.12
N GLY A 124 -8.33 9.08 -9.40
CA GLY A 124 -7.65 10.29 -9.87
C GLY A 124 -6.12 10.15 -10.02
N GLN A 125 -5.58 10.84 -11.03
CA GLN A 125 -4.17 10.70 -11.44
C GLN A 125 -3.19 11.53 -10.60
N ASP A 126 -3.61 12.68 -10.07
CA ASP A 126 -2.71 13.58 -9.33
C ASP A 126 -2.17 12.93 -8.04
N GLU A 127 -3.00 12.13 -7.38
CA GLU A 127 -2.64 11.38 -6.18
C GLU A 127 -1.56 10.33 -6.49
N LEU A 128 -1.75 9.56 -7.57
CA LEU A 128 -0.75 8.61 -8.06
C LEU A 128 0.59 9.31 -8.33
N LEU A 129 0.56 10.44 -9.04
CA LEU A 129 1.79 11.16 -9.40
C LEU A 129 2.50 11.77 -8.19
N ALA A 130 1.76 12.25 -7.18
CA ALA A 130 2.32 12.78 -5.96
C ALA A 130 3.09 11.69 -5.17
N VAL A 131 2.47 10.51 -5.00
CA VAL A 131 3.09 9.37 -4.34
C VAL A 131 4.28 8.83 -5.14
N ALA A 132 4.13 8.68 -6.46
CA ALA A 132 5.21 8.19 -7.32
C ALA A 132 6.45 9.09 -7.22
N ARG A 133 6.29 10.42 -7.22
CA ARG A 133 7.40 11.37 -7.03
C ARG A 133 8.08 11.22 -5.67
N ALA A 134 7.33 10.94 -4.61
CA ALA A 134 7.91 10.72 -3.29
C ALA A 134 8.76 9.45 -3.27
N ILE A 135 8.29 8.37 -3.88
CA ILE A 135 9.09 7.15 -4.04
C ILE A 135 10.34 7.45 -4.88
N SER A 136 10.22 8.14 -6.01
CA SER A 136 11.37 8.50 -6.86
C SER A 136 12.46 9.22 -6.07
N ARG A 137 12.09 10.18 -5.20
CA ARG A 137 13.06 10.96 -4.38
C ARG A 137 13.87 10.11 -3.41
N CYS A 138 13.41 8.90 -3.11
CA CYS A 138 14.03 8.04 -2.10
C CYS A 138 14.80 6.87 -2.72
N ILE A 139 14.58 6.55 -4.00
CA ILE A 139 15.19 5.40 -4.67
C ILE A 139 16.10 5.77 -5.85
N LEU A 140 16.06 7.02 -6.32
CA LEU A 140 16.90 7.58 -7.39
C LEU A 140 17.84 8.63 -6.82
#